data_AF-A0A3P7IGD0-F1
#
_entry.id   AF-A0A3P7IGD0-F1
#
_cell.length_a   1.000
_cell.length_b   1.000
_cell.length_c   1.000
_cell.angle_alpha   90.00
_cell.angle_beta   90.00
_cell.angle_gamma   90.00
#
_symmetry.space_group_name_H-M   'P 1'
#
loop_
_entity.id
_entity.type
_entity.pdbx_description
1 polymer ?
#
loop_
_entity_poly.entity_id
_entity_poly.type
_entity_poly.pdbx_seq_one_letter_code
_entity_poly.pdbx_strand_id
1 'polypeptide(L)'
;MSRLTLWLRAGSDGVRCGGDPAAHSLFMLMVWKSEHDSNLKFDVKTVNESRPPPEFKELGLRRSPALQITDDTATSVEDEIIEELDKYGKVREQATEAEDATADLFRVFAFYIKDIKKEPTALLHALQRIDQHLASAGTRFLTGNEPAHIDCVVLPRLHSIRITAK
;
A
#
# COMPACT_ATOMS: atom_id res chain seq x y z
N MET A 1 -11.05 -21.53 6.31
CA MET A 1 -10.90 -20.08 6.50
C MET A 1 -9.43 -19.81 6.71
N SER A 2 -8.80 -19.09 5.80
CA SER A 2 -7.39 -18.71 5.92
C SER A 2 -7.34 -17.43 6.75
N ARG A 3 -6.56 -17.44 7.84
CA ARG A 3 -6.34 -16.26 8.67
C ARG A 3 -4.92 -15.76 8.45
N LEU A 4 -4.78 -14.70 7.66
CA LEU A 4 -3.48 -14.10 7.37
C LEU A 4 -3.10 -13.12 8.50
N THR A 5 -1.80 -12.93 8.75
CA THR A 5 -1.34 -11.86 9.65
C THR A 5 -0.42 -10.91 8.91
N LEU A 6 -0.79 -9.64 8.85
CA LEU A 6 0.02 -8.57 8.28
C LEU A 6 0.89 -7.94 9.37
N TRP A 7 2.19 -8.06 9.20
CA TRP A 7 3.19 -7.46 10.06
C TRP A 7 3.60 -6.11 9.51
N LEU A 8 3.31 -5.04 10.23
CA LEU A 8 3.62 -3.66 9.87
C LEU A 8 4.68 -3.09 10.79
N ARG A 9 5.48 -2.15 10.29
CA ARG A 9 6.42 -1.42 11.14
C ARG A 9 5.67 -0.59 12.17
N ALA A 10 6.10 -0.65 13.43
CA ALA A 10 5.64 0.27 14.45
C ALA A 10 6.18 1.69 14.22
N GLY A 11 5.39 2.69 14.58
CA GLY A 11 5.75 4.10 14.58
C GLY A 11 6.76 4.43 15.69
N SER A 12 7.03 5.73 15.86
CA SER A 12 8.00 6.23 16.83
C SER A 12 7.65 5.90 18.29
N ASP A 13 6.38 5.60 18.58
CA ASP A 13 5.91 5.17 19.90
C ASP A 13 6.07 3.65 20.14
N GLY A 14 6.50 2.90 19.13
CA GLY A 14 6.67 1.45 19.21
C GLY A 14 5.36 0.65 19.25
N VAL A 15 4.20 1.28 19.04
CA VAL A 15 2.88 0.62 19.15
C VAL A 15 1.97 0.90 17.96
N ARG A 16 1.84 2.14 17.50
CA ARG A 16 0.95 2.47 16.37
C ARG A 16 1.60 2.10 15.04
N CYS A 17 0.82 2.02 13.97
CA CYS A 17 1.37 1.82 12.61
C CYS A 17 2.31 2.97 12.23
N GLY A 18 3.44 2.62 11.61
CA GLY A 18 4.35 3.57 10.98
C GLY A 18 3.76 4.21 9.72
N GLY A 19 4.32 5.33 9.30
CA GLY A 19 3.87 6.09 8.13
C GLY A 19 4.45 5.61 6.79
N ASP A 20 4.73 4.31 6.63
CA ASP A 20 5.26 3.78 5.37
C ASP A 20 4.12 3.63 4.32
N PRO A 21 4.19 4.32 3.16
CA PRO A 21 3.15 4.26 2.15
C PRO A 21 2.97 2.87 1.54
N ALA A 22 4.05 2.07 1.43
CA ALA A 22 3.99 0.72 0.88
C ALA A 22 3.24 -0.23 1.83
N ALA A 23 3.61 -0.21 3.10
CA ALA A 23 2.91 -0.92 4.18
C ALA A 23 1.43 -0.52 4.28
N HIS A 24 1.11 0.78 4.14
CA HIS A 24 -0.27 1.26 4.13
C HIS A 24 -1.05 0.75 2.89
N SER A 25 -0.40 0.67 1.73
CA SER A 25 -1.02 0.12 0.51
C SER A 25 -1.41 -1.35 0.68
N LEU A 26 -0.52 -2.16 1.26
CA LEU A 26 -0.81 -3.57 1.57
C LEU A 26 -1.97 -3.70 2.57
N PHE A 27 -1.99 -2.86 3.60
CA PHE A 27 -3.08 -2.88 4.57
C PHE A 27 -4.42 -2.53 3.93
N MET A 28 -4.48 -1.46 3.11
CA MET A 28 -5.69 -1.11 2.36
C MET A 28 -6.13 -2.24 1.42
N LEU A 29 -5.18 -2.88 0.73
CA LEU A 29 -5.48 -3.99 -0.16
C LEU A 29 -6.09 -5.19 0.59
N MET A 30 -5.59 -5.53 1.77
CA MET A 30 -6.14 -6.61 2.59
C MET A 30 -7.55 -6.29 3.09
N VAL A 31 -7.80 -5.04 3.52
CA VAL A 31 -9.16 -4.58 3.87
C VAL A 31 -10.09 -4.74 2.67
N TRP A 32 -9.71 -4.17 1.53
CA TRP A 32 -10.51 -4.22 0.30
C TRP A 32 -10.82 -5.65 -0.14
N LYS A 33 -9.83 -6.55 -0.14
CA LYS A 33 -10.05 -7.96 -0.47
C LYS A 33 -10.95 -8.66 0.55
N SER A 34 -10.83 -8.36 1.84
CA SER A 34 -11.65 -8.97 2.90
C SER A 34 -13.13 -8.55 2.83
N GLU A 35 -13.40 -7.35 2.32
CA GLU A 35 -14.77 -6.87 2.04
C GLU A 35 -15.40 -7.59 0.84
N HIS A 36 -14.56 -8.05 -0.10
CA HIS A 36 -14.98 -8.72 -1.33
C HIS A 36 -14.94 -10.26 -1.26
N ASP A 37 -14.28 -10.83 -0.26
CA ASP A 37 -14.21 -12.28 -0.04
C ASP A 37 -14.26 -12.62 1.45
N SER A 38 -15.40 -13.19 1.85
CA SER A 38 -15.65 -13.61 3.23
C SER A 38 -14.69 -14.67 3.77
N ASN A 39 -13.95 -15.38 2.90
CA ASN A 39 -12.96 -16.38 3.30
C ASN A 39 -11.65 -15.76 3.76
N LEU A 40 -11.39 -14.50 3.40
CA LEU A 40 -10.22 -13.76 3.85
C LEU A 40 -10.53 -13.10 5.19
N LYS A 41 -9.93 -13.65 6.25
CA LYS A 41 -9.83 -12.99 7.55
C LYS A 41 -8.36 -12.67 7.80
N PHE A 42 -8.09 -11.55 8.45
CA PHE A 42 -6.72 -11.20 8.76
C PHE A 42 -6.59 -10.39 10.04
N ASP A 43 -5.41 -10.47 10.64
CA ASP A 43 -4.98 -9.61 11.73
C ASP A 43 -3.87 -8.69 11.26
N VAL A 44 -3.69 -7.60 12.01
CA VAL A 44 -2.57 -6.68 11.83
C VAL A 44 -1.78 -6.65 13.13
N LYS A 45 -0.48 -6.90 13.03
CA LYS A 45 0.46 -6.79 14.13
C LYS A 45 1.51 -5.74 13.78
N THR A 46 1.84 -4.88 14.73
CA THR A 46 2.93 -3.93 14.60
C THR A 46 4.21 -4.49 15.22
N VAL A 47 5.33 -4.37 14.52
CA VAL A 47 6.64 -4.82 15.00
C VAL A 47 7.59 -3.65 15.18
N ASN A 48 8.23 -3.58 16.35
CA ASN A 48 9.42 -2.78 16.54
C ASN A 48 10.63 -3.60 16.07
N GLU A 49 11.16 -3.31 14.88
CA GLU A 49 12.28 -4.05 14.29
C GLU A 49 13.57 -3.98 15.11
N SER A 50 13.74 -2.96 15.97
CA SER A 50 14.88 -2.87 16.90
C SER A 50 14.75 -3.82 18.10
N ARG A 51 13.52 -4.25 18.42
CA ARG A 51 13.22 -5.21 19.49
C ARG A 51 12.09 -6.13 19.04
N PRO A 52 12.31 -7.01 18.04
CA PRO A 52 11.24 -7.80 17.48
C PRO A 52 10.77 -8.86 18.48
N PRO A 53 9.46 -9.15 18.55
CA PRO A 53 8.92 -10.19 19.43
C PRO A 53 9.41 -11.59 18.98
N PRO A 54 9.41 -12.58 19.89
CA PRO A 54 9.85 -13.95 19.57
C PRO A 54 9.13 -14.54 18.36
N GLU A 55 7.80 -14.42 18.30
CA GLU A 55 6.97 -14.89 17.19
C GLU A 55 7.41 -14.35 15.82
N PHE A 56 7.84 -13.09 15.75
CA PHE A 56 8.35 -12.51 14.49
C PHE A 56 9.71 -13.11 14.08
N LYS A 57 10.56 -13.42 15.06
CA LYS A 57 11.89 -14.01 14.82
C LYS A 57 11.79 -15.49 14.46
N GLU A 58 10.87 -16.23 15.09
CA GLU A 58 10.62 -17.64 14.85
C GLU A 58 10.14 -17.88 13.40
N LEU A 59 9.34 -16.96 12.86
CA LEU A 59 8.95 -16.92 11.44
C LEU A 59 10.10 -16.60 10.46
N GLY A 60 11.31 -16.34 10.95
CA GLY A 60 12.46 -15.97 10.12
C GLY A 60 12.39 -14.57 9.50
N LEU A 61 11.40 -13.76 9.89
CA LEU A 61 11.21 -12.42 9.36
C LEU A 61 12.28 -11.46 9.89
N ARG A 62 12.78 -10.59 9.00
CA ARG A 62 13.80 -9.59 9.32
C ARG A 62 13.37 -8.14 9.10
N ARG A 63 12.31 -7.95 8.31
CA ARG A 63 11.82 -6.64 7.88
C ARG A 63 10.31 -6.69 7.75
N SER A 64 9.69 -5.55 7.97
CA SER A 64 8.29 -5.25 7.64
C SER A 64 8.23 -4.33 6.42
N PRO A 65 7.12 -4.31 5.66
CA PRO A 65 5.93 -5.16 5.81
C PRO A 65 6.21 -6.64 5.50
N ALA A 66 5.46 -7.53 6.17
CA ALA A 66 5.53 -8.98 5.94
C ALA A 66 4.14 -9.61 6.09
N LEU A 67 3.91 -10.71 5.38
CA LEU A 67 2.68 -11.49 5.43
C LEU A 67 2.98 -12.88 6.01
N GLN A 68 2.30 -13.21 7.10
CA GLN A 68 2.27 -14.56 7.65
C GLN A 68 1.04 -15.29 7.11
N ILE A 69 1.28 -16.44 6.49
CA ILE A 69 0.29 -17.27 5.79
C ILE A 69 -0.17 -18.42 6.68
N THR A 70 0.77 -19.03 7.40
CA THR A 70 0.52 -20.09 8.40
C THR A 70 1.40 -19.85 9.63
N ASP A 71 1.33 -20.73 10.63
CA ASP A 71 2.15 -20.62 11.85
C ASP A 71 3.66 -20.66 11.58
N ASP A 72 4.08 -21.32 10.50
CA ASP A 72 5.50 -21.49 10.15
C ASP A 72 5.88 -20.87 8.78
N THR A 73 4.92 -20.30 8.04
CA THR A 73 5.15 -19.74 6.71
C THR A 73 4.85 -18.25 6.70
N ALA A 74 5.87 -17.45 6.39
CA ALA A 74 5.74 -16.02 6.20
C ALA A 74 6.71 -15.51 5.12
N THR A 75 6.36 -14.41 4.48
CA THR A 75 7.20 -13.72 3.49
C THR A 75 7.27 -12.22 3.76
N SER A 76 8.39 -11.62 3.41
CA SER A 76 8.62 -10.16 3.43
C SER A 76 8.96 -9.60 2.04
N VAL A 77 8.76 -10.43 1.00
CA VAL A 77 8.97 -10.07 -0.40
C VAL A 77 7.65 -9.54 -0.94
N GLU A 78 7.62 -8.29 -1.42
CA GLU A 78 6.39 -7.62 -1.84
C GLU A 78 5.63 -8.40 -2.92
N ASP A 79 6.33 -8.89 -3.94
CA ASP A 79 5.71 -9.65 -5.03
C ASP A 79 5.05 -10.95 -4.53
N GLU A 80 5.68 -11.67 -3.60
CA GLU A 80 5.11 -12.88 -2.99
C GLU A 80 3.89 -12.56 -2.11
N ILE A 81 3.91 -11.41 -1.41
CA ILE A 81 2.74 -10.94 -0.64
C ILE A 81 1.57 -10.67 -1.59
N ILE A 82 1.82 -9.97 -2.70
CA ILE A 82 0.77 -9.66 -3.67
C ILE A 82 0.23 -10.94 -4.32
N GLU A 83 1.11 -11.87 -4.71
CA GLU A 83 0.71 -13.17 -5.28
C GLU A 83 -0.17 -13.97 -4.30
N GLU A 84 0.17 -13.99 -3.01
CA GLU A 84 -0.65 -14.64 -1.99
C GLU A 84 -2.01 -13.95 -1.83
N LEU A 85 -2.03 -12.61 -1.81
CA LEU A 85 -3.28 -11.84 -1.70
C LEU A 85 -4.18 -11.98 -2.93
N ASP A 86 -3.62 -12.20 -4.12
CA ASP A 86 -4.37 -12.41 -5.35
C ASP A 86 -5.16 -13.71 -5.41
N LYS A 87 -4.93 -14.63 -4.47
CA LYS A 87 -5.77 -15.82 -4.25
C LYS A 87 -7.15 -15.50 -3.64
N TYR A 88 -7.34 -14.28 -3.14
CA TYR A 88 -8.56 -13.85 -2.45
C TYR A 88 -9.22 -12.64 -3.12
N GLY A 89 -10.54 -12.55 -2.99
CA GLY A 89 -11.29 -11.38 -3.45
C GLY A 89 -11.43 -11.31 -4.97
N LYS A 90 -11.69 -10.09 -5.44
CA LYS A 90 -11.73 -9.80 -6.87
C LYS A 90 -10.34 -9.88 -7.49
N VAL A 91 -10.28 -10.44 -8.69
CA VAL A 91 -9.08 -10.41 -9.55
C VAL A 91 -8.74 -8.95 -9.85
N ARG A 92 -7.44 -8.64 -9.90
CA ARG A 92 -6.95 -7.33 -10.34
C ARG A 92 -7.39 -7.09 -11.79
N GLU A 93 -8.34 -6.19 -11.97
CA GLU A 93 -8.73 -5.70 -13.29
C GLU A 93 -7.66 -4.77 -13.84
N GLN A 94 -7.40 -4.84 -15.16
CA GLN A 94 -6.54 -3.87 -15.82
C GLN A 94 -7.22 -2.50 -15.83
N ALA A 95 -6.49 -1.50 -15.35
CA ALA A 95 -6.96 -0.13 -15.24
C ALA A 95 -6.03 0.82 -16.02
N THR A 96 -5.77 0.51 -17.29
CA THR A 96 -4.72 1.15 -18.10
C THR A 96 -4.73 2.68 -18.02
N GLU A 97 -5.88 3.31 -18.21
CA GLU A 97 -6.01 4.77 -18.15
C GLU A 97 -5.65 5.33 -16.76
N ALA A 98 -6.07 4.66 -15.69
CA ALA A 98 -5.78 5.07 -14.33
C ALA A 98 -4.32 4.76 -13.93
N GLU A 99 -3.76 3.64 -14.40
CA GLU A 99 -2.36 3.28 -14.22
C GLU A 99 -1.45 4.32 -14.91
N ASP A 100 -1.80 4.74 -16.13
CA ASP A 100 -1.09 5.77 -16.87
C ASP A 100 -1.23 7.16 -16.21
N ALA A 101 -2.43 7.54 -15.76
CA ALA A 101 -2.67 8.81 -15.09
C ALA A 101 -1.87 8.94 -13.79
N THR A 102 -1.69 7.84 -13.07
CA THR A 102 -0.99 7.78 -11.78
C THR A 102 0.48 7.35 -11.89
N ALA A 103 0.94 7.06 -13.12
CA ALA A 103 2.29 6.65 -13.42
C ALA A 103 3.31 7.68 -12.90
N ASP A 104 4.44 7.20 -12.41
CA ASP A 104 5.57 8.01 -11.91
C ASP A 104 5.30 8.96 -10.74
N LEU A 105 4.06 9.06 -10.22
CA LEU A 105 3.70 9.99 -9.14
C LEU A 105 4.69 9.93 -7.97
N PHE A 106 4.93 8.71 -7.46
CA PHE A 106 5.79 8.52 -6.30
C PHE A 106 7.27 8.73 -6.62
N ARG A 107 7.71 8.39 -7.83
CA ARG A 107 9.09 8.60 -8.29
C ARG A 107 9.41 10.08 -8.37
N VAL A 108 8.51 10.86 -8.97
CA VAL A 108 8.66 12.32 -9.09
C VAL A 108 8.60 12.99 -7.73
N PHE A 109 7.67 12.57 -6.86
CA PHE A 109 7.62 13.01 -5.48
C PHE A 109 8.93 12.71 -4.72
N ALA A 110 9.47 11.51 -4.85
CA ALA A 110 10.74 11.13 -4.21
C ALA A 110 11.92 11.99 -4.69
N PHE A 111 11.93 12.41 -5.96
CA PHE A 111 12.94 13.34 -6.47
C PHE A 111 12.78 14.76 -5.94
N TYR A 112 11.53 15.21 -5.76
CA TYR A 112 11.21 16.50 -5.19
C TYR A 112 11.63 16.59 -3.70
N ILE A 113 11.19 15.63 -2.88
CA ILE A 113 11.45 15.67 -1.42
C ILE A 113 12.93 15.46 -1.06
N LYS A 114 13.70 14.78 -1.92
CA LYS A 114 15.15 14.57 -1.75
C LYS A 114 16.00 15.73 -2.29
N ASP A 115 15.37 16.83 -2.71
CA ASP A 115 16.03 18.00 -3.30
C ASP A 115 16.90 17.68 -4.55
N ILE A 116 16.59 16.58 -5.25
CA ILE A 116 17.27 16.19 -6.49
C ILE A 116 16.79 17.10 -7.63
N LYS A 117 15.51 17.48 -7.62
CA LYS A 117 14.91 18.49 -8.49
C LYS A 117 14.12 19.48 -7.64
N LYS A 118 14.68 20.68 -7.48
CA LYS A 118 14.12 21.78 -6.67
C LYS A 118 12.75 22.25 -7.16
N GLU A 119 12.53 22.20 -8.47
CA GLU A 119 11.29 22.70 -9.05
C GLU A 119 10.14 21.70 -8.88
N PRO A 120 8.98 22.14 -8.34
CA PRO A 120 7.83 21.27 -8.14
C PRO A 120 7.10 20.95 -9.45
N THR A 121 7.50 21.54 -10.57
CA THR A 121 6.84 21.46 -11.89
C THR A 121 6.46 20.02 -12.28
N ALA A 122 7.39 19.07 -12.12
CA ALA A 122 7.12 17.67 -12.44
C ALA A 122 6.07 17.05 -11.51
N LEU A 123 6.11 17.36 -10.21
CA LEU A 123 5.14 16.86 -9.24
C LEU A 123 3.76 17.46 -9.49
N LEU A 124 3.69 18.77 -9.79
CA LEU A 124 2.45 19.45 -10.16
C LEU A 124 1.85 18.86 -11.43
N HIS A 125 2.65 18.58 -12.47
CA HIS A 125 2.17 17.88 -13.67
C HIS A 125 1.65 16.48 -13.36
N ALA A 126 2.34 15.71 -12.49
CA ALA A 126 1.88 14.39 -12.10
C ALA A 126 0.51 14.45 -11.39
N LEU A 127 0.32 15.40 -10.48
CA LEU A 127 -0.95 15.63 -9.79
C LEU A 127 -2.04 16.13 -10.74
N GLN A 128 -1.69 17.02 -11.68
CA GLN A 128 -2.63 17.55 -12.67
C GLN A 128 -3.15 16.46 -13.62
N ARG A 129 -2.33 15.47 -13.99
CA ARG A 129 -2.80 14.32 -14.77
C ARG A 129 -3.86 13.51 -14.02
N ILE A 130 -3.68 13.30 -12.71
CA ILE A 130 -4.65 12.60 -11.87
C ILE A 130 -5.95 13.41 -11.76
N ASP A 131 -5.84 14.72 -11.56
CA ASP A 131 -6.99 15.64 -11.53
C ASP A 131 -7.78 15.60 -12.84
N GLN A 132 -7.10 15.69 -13.98
CA GLN A 132 -7.72 15.60 -15.31
C GLN A 132 -8.38 14.24 -15.55
N HIS A 133 -7.74 13.14 -15.14
CA HIS A 133 -8.31 11.80 -15.23
C HIS A 133 -9.63 11.71 -14.45
N LEU A 134 -9.64 12.13 -13.19
CA LEU A 134 -10.84 12.11 -12.34
C LEU A 134 -11.95 13.03 -12.88
N ALA A 135 -11.59 14.22 -13.36
CA ALA A 135 -12.53 15.16 -13.96
C ALA A 135 -13.16 14.61 -15.26
N SER A 136 -12.37 13.92 -16.08
CA SER A 136 -12.84 13.29 -17.32
C SER A 136 -13.70 12.05 -17.05
N ALA A 137 -13.30 11.20 -16.10
CA ALA A 137 -14.05 10.00 -15.75
C ALA A 137 -15.39 10.33 -15.07
N GLY A 138 -15.45 11.42 -14.30
CA GLY A 138 -16.65 11.81 -13.55
C GLY A 138 -17.01 10.82 -12.43
N THR A 139 -16.04 10.05 -11.95
CA THR A 139 -16.21 8.99 -10.94
C THR A 139 -15.57 9.37 -9.60
N ARG A 140 -16.00 8.71 -8.52
CA ARG A 140 -15.47 8.96 -7.17
C ARG A 140 -14.04 8.46 -6.96
N PHE A 141 -13.69 7.33 -7.57
CA PHE A 141 -12.38 6.68 -7.52
C PHE A 141 -11.80 6.55 -8.94
N LEU A 142 -10.56 6.06 -9.04
CA LEU A 142 -9.80 6.04 -10.28
C LEU A 142 -10.44 5.24 -11.41
N THR A 143 -11.28 4.24 -11.08
CA THR A 143 -11.89 3.32 -12.05
C THR A 143 -13.42 3.25 -11.94
N GLY A 144 -14.03 3.97 -11.01
CA GLY A 144 -15.46 3.84 -10.73
C GLY A 144 -15.90 4.53 -9.45
N ASN A 145 -17.10 4.20 -8.98
CA ASN A 145 -17.65 4.79 -7.75
C ASN A 145 -17.35 4.00 -6.47
N GLU A 146 -16.74 2.83 -6.62
CA GLU A 146 -16.23 1.98 -5.54
C GLU A 146 -14.70 1.89 -5.63
N PRO A 147 -13.99 1.68 -4.51
CA PRO A 147 -12.55 1.49 -4.52
C PRO A 147 -12.15 0.26 -5.33
N ALA A 148 -11.03 0.35 -6.03
CA ALA A 148 -10.37 -0.77 -6.71
C ALA A 148 -8.94 -0.98 -6.19
N HIS A 149 -8.28 -2.02 -6.72
CA HIS A 149 -6.89 -2.34 -6.39
C HIS A 149 -5.96 -1.11 -6.56
N ILE A 150 -6.11 -0.36 -7.65
CA ILE A 150 -5.26 0.80 -7.93
C ILE A 150 -5.43 1.93 -6.90
N ASP A 151 -6.64 2.12 -6.37
CA ASP A 151 -6.89 3.13 -5.33
C ASP A 151 -6.16 2.77 -4.03
N CYS A 152 -6.06 1.48 -3.70
CA CYS A 152 -5.30 1.00 -2.54
C CYS A 152 -3.80 1.33 -2.63
N VAL A 153 -3.26 1.47 -3.85
CA VAL A 153 -1.86 1.83 -4.10
C VAL A 153 -1.67 3.36 -4.13
N VAL A 154 -2.60 4.08 -4.74
CA VAL A 154 -2.44 5.52 -5.03
C VAL A 154 -2.81 6.38 -3.83
N LEU A 155 -3.86 6.03 -3.07
CA LEU A 155 -4.32 6.83 -1.93
C LEU A 155 -3.27 6.98 -0.82
N PRO A 156 -2.55 5.92 -0.38
CA PRO A 156 -1.46 6.08 0.59
C PRO A 156 -0.34 6.99 0.12
N ARG A 157 -0.02 6.96 -1.18
CA ARG A 157 1.01 7.80 -1.80
C ARG A 157 0.57 9.27 -1.81
N LEU A 158 -0.65 9.55 -2.27
CA LEU A 158 -1.22 10.90 -2.25
C LEU A 158 -1.30 11.47 -0.82
N HIS A 159 -1.70 10.64 0.15
CA HIS A 159 -1.72 11.02 1.55
C HIS A 159 -0.33 11.41 2.06
N SER A 160 0.68 10.63 1.71
CA SER A 160 2.07 10.89 2.09
C SER A 160 2.57 12.20 1.49
N ILE A 161 2.36 12.41 0.18
CA ILE A 161 2.67 13.66 -0.51
C ILE A 161 2.05 14.85 0.24
N ARG A 162 0.76 14.79 0.57
CA ARG A 162 0.04 15.87 1.26
C ARG A 162 0.65 16.22 2.62
N ILE A 163 1.18 15.24 3.35
CA ILE A 163 1.75 15.47 4.69
C ILE A 163 3.18 16.03 4.61
N THR A 164 3.97 15.53 3.65
CA THR A 164 5.41 15.81 3.57
C THR A 164 5.77 16.99 2.69
N ALA A 165 5.01 17.24 1.62
CA ALA A 165 5.25 18.33 0.68
C ALA A 165 4.58 19.63 1.17
N LYS A 166 4.95 20.07 2.37
CA LYS A 166 4.54 21.35 2.96
C LYS A 166 5.50 22.46 2.60
#